data_AF-A0A535VT18-F1
#
_entry.id   AF-A0A535VT18-F1
#
_cell.length_a   1.000
_cell.length_b   1.000
_cell.length_c   1.000
_cell.angle_alpha   90.00
_cell.angle_beta   90.00
_cell.angle_gamma   90.00
#
_symmetry.space_group_name_H-M   'P 1'
#
loop_
_entity.id
_entity.type
_entity.pdbx_description
1 polymer ?
#
loop_
_entity_poly.entity_id
_entity_poly.type
_entity_poly.pdbx_seq_one_letter_code
_entity_poly.pdbx_strand_id
1 'polypeptide(L)'
;MMNRAERLARLLRVLAAIISEPGLNPLELAEKAGVSERTLSRDLAQLRDLGYEVAYTSGYEVQEKLNLDGRARQKSRAHADDALLQAVAQAVEKAGLWRDTSPAGSVSPRRRPRRRAGAHPLVLMASGEDDADFIYAAGIGVESALYIRFAAGDDLIVASALEIDRVRKQSSAARKLSLSEAGYTEAGAFKSGALLAAKLLQERGLAAARVSPRLQAGYLEALREVGLEVEIDHALFEAERRHKSPEEARHIREAQQAAEAAMTEIARLLSGAEIRDGLLWT
;
A
#
# COMPACT_ATOMS: atom_id res chain seq x y z
N MET A 1 29.95 32.80 -8.14
CA MET A 1 29.04 32.67 -6.97
C MET A 1 27.75 32.09 -7.50
N MET A 2 27.35 30.91 -7.06
CA MET A 2 26.23 30.18 -7.67
C MET A 2 24.89 30.79 -7.21
N ASN A 3 23.97 31.02 -8.14
CA ASN A 3 22.69 31.67 -7.80
C ASN A 3 21.71 30.67 -7.12
N ARG A 4 20.64 31.19 -6.50
CA ARG A 4 19.67 30.35 -5.77
C ARG A 4 19.00 29.29 -6.66
N ALA A 5 18.73 29.61 -7.93
CA ALA A 5 18.09 28.69 -8.87
C ALA A 5 19.01 27.52 -9.27
N GLU A 6 20.29 27.79 -9.53
CA GLU A 6 21.31 26.78 -9.82
C GLU A 6 21.53 25.84 -8.62
N ARG A 7 21.45 26.37 -7.40
CA ARG A 7 21.52 25.58 -6.17
C ARG A 7 20.32 24.65 -6.03
N LEU A 8 19.11 25.14 -6.31
CA LEU A 8 17.92 24.33 -6.28
C LEU A 8 17.94 23.23 -7.35
N ALA A 9 18.29 23.59 -8.60
CA ALA A 9 18.41 22.63 -9.69
C ALA A 9 19.42 21.51 -9.38
N ARG A 10 20.47 21.82 -8.62
CA ARG A 10 21.43 20.82 -8.15
C ARG A 10 20.85 19.91 -7.07
N LEU A 11 20.15 20.44 -6.08
CA LEU A 11 19.47 19.65 -5.04
C LEU A 11 18.44 18.69 -5.66
N LEU A 12 17.69 19.16 -6.66
CA LEU A 12 16.72 18.34 -7.39
C LEU A 12 17.38 17.21 -8.17
N ARG A 13 18.55 17.45 -8.78
CA ARG A 13 19.34 16.40 -9.45
C ARG A 13 19.84 15.33 -8.48
N VAL A 14 20.35 15.75 -7.31
CA VAL A 14 20.76 14.82 -6.26
C VAL A 14 19.57 13.99 -5.77
N LEU A 15 18.43 14.62 -5.50
CA LEU A 15 17.21 13.93 -5.06
C LEU A 15 16.68 12.97 -6.13
N ALA A 16 16.63 13.39 -7.39
CA ALA A 16 16.18 12.57 -8.51
C ALA A 16 17.08 11.34 -8.72
N ALA A 17 18.40 11.49 -8.53
CA ALA A 17 19.34 10.38 -8.61
C ALA A 17 19.09 9.33 -7.51
N ILE A 18 18.84 9.77 -6.27
CA ILE A 18 18.51 8.87 -5.14
C ILE A 18 17.17 8.14 -5.37
N ILE A 19 16.15 8.85 -5.87
CA ILE A 19 14.82 8.26 -6.13
C ILE A 19 14.87 7.25 -7.29
N SER A 20 15.63 7.56 -8.34
CA SER A 20 15.71 6.70 -9.52
C SER A 20 16.48 5.41 -9.23
N GLU A 21 17.52 5.49 -8.39
CA GLU A 21 18.40 4.38 -8.04
C GLU A 21 18.75 4.44 -6.54
N PRO A 22 17.93 3.85 -5.66
CA PRO A 22 18.23 3.78 -4.24
C PRO A 22 19.43 2.88 -3.97
N GLY A 23 20.21 3.19 -2.94
CA GLY A 23 21.36 2.37 -2.53
C GLY A 23 22.68 2.74 -3.21
N LEU A 24 22.73 3.83 -3.97
CA LEU A 24 24.00 4.34 -4.54
C LEU A 24 24.98 4.71 -3.42
N ASN A 25 26.24 4.31 -3.58
CA ASN A 25 27.31 4.77 -2.69
C ASN A 25 27.63 6.26 -2.97
N PRO A 26 28.36 6.96 -2.08
CA PRO A 26 28.57 8.41 -2.21
C PRO A 26 29.28 8.81 -3.50
N LEU A 27 30.16 7.95 -4.02
CA LEU A 27 30.99 8.22 -5.19
C LEU A 27 30.14 8.09 -6.46
N GLU A 28 29.35 7.03 -6.57
CA GLU A 28 28.38 6.80 -7.65
C GLU A 28 27.29 7.89 -7.68
N LEU A 29 26.79 8.29 -6.51
CA LEU A 29 25.78 9.34 -6.42
C LEU A 29 26.35 10.71 -6.83
N ALA A 30 27.60 11.00 -6.45
CA ALA A 30 28.28 12.24 -6.83
C ALA A 30 28.50 12.31 -8.34
N GLU A 31 29.00 11.22 -8.94
CA GLU A 31 29.19 11.09 -10.38
C GLU A 31 27.88 11.28 -11.14
N LYS A 32 26.82 10.57 -10.71
CA LYS A 32 25.51 10.62 -11.35
C LYS A 32 24.83 11.99 -11.23
N ALA A 33 24.99 12.67 -10.10
CA ALA A 33 24.48 14.02 -9.90
C ALA A 33 25.37 15.09 -10.58
N GLY A 34 26.55 14.71 -11.11
CA GLY A 34 27.50 15.61 -11.74
C GLY A 34 28.10 16.62 -10.77
N VAL A 35 28.35 16.19 -9.52
CA VAL A 35 28.88 17.03 -8.44
C VAL A 35 30.07 16.35 -7.76
N SER A 36 30.90 17.11 -7.05
CA SER A 36 31.92 16.51 -6.20
C SER A 36 31.33 15.94 -4.90
N GLU A 37 31.95 14.93 -4.29
CA GLU A 37 31.51 14.36 -3.00
C GLU A 37 31.35 15.42 -1.90
N ARG A 38 32.25 16.42 -1.86
CA ARG A 38 32.14 17.56 -0.93
C ARG A 38 30.88 18.39 -1.17
N THR A 39 30.47 18.55 -2.42
CA THR A 39 29.24 19.26 -2.78
C THR A 39 28.01 18.40 -2.48
N LEU A 40 28.07 17.11 -2.78
CA LEU A 40 27.05 16.12 -2.45
C LEU A 40 26.76 16.11 -0.95
N SER A 41 27.79 16.05 -0.10
CA SER A 41 27.65 16.07 1.37
C SER A 41 26.92 17.32 1.87
N ARG A 42 27.21 18.50 1.30
CA ARG A 42 26.50 19.75 1.63
C ARG A 42 25.06 19.75 1.15
N ASP A 43 24.82 19.25 -0.06
CA ASP A 43 23.50 19.21 -0.67
C ASP A 43 22.59 18.22 0.08
N LEU A 44 23.11 17.06 0.51
CA LEU A 44 22.40 16.10 1.35
C LEU A 44 22.04 16.68 2.73
N ALA A 45 22.97 17.42 3.35
CA ALA A 45 22.67 18.12 4.61
C ALA A 45 21.55 19.15 4.43
N GLN A 46 21.55 19.87 3.30
CA GLN A 46 20.49 20.83 2.97
C GLN A 46 19.15 20.15 2.67
N LEU A 47 19.15 19.01 1.97
CA LEU A 47 17.93 18.22 1.74
C LEU A 47 17.30 17.77 3.05
N ARG A 48 18.12 17.30 4.00
CA ARG A 48 17.66 16.96 5.36
C ARG A 48 17.07 18.17 6.09
N ASP A 49 17.69 19.33 6.01
CA ASP A 49 17.16 20.57 6.61
C ASP A 49 15.83 21.02 5.98
N LEU A 50 15.57 20.63 4.73
CA LEU A 50 14.30 20.84 4.02
C LEU A 50 13.26 19.75 4.29
N GLY A 51 13.57 18.74 5.11
CA GLY A 51 12.66 17.65 5.46
C GLY A 51 12.70 16.44 4.53
N TYR A 52 13.60 16.41 3.56
CA TYR A 52 13.89 15.23 2.74
C TYR A 52 14.98 14.42 3.45
N GLU A 53 14.57 13.54 4.36
CA GLU A 53 15.53 12.70 5.09
C GLU A 53 16.12 11.63 4.17
N VAL A 54 17.39 11.82 3.82
CA VAL A 54 18.20 10.84 3.10
C VAL A 54 19.08 10.11 4.12
N ALA A 55 18.91 8.81 4.26
CA ALA A 55 19.71 7.98 5.16
C ALA A 55 20.80 7.24 4.37
N TYR A 56 21.92 6.94 5.04
CA TYR A 56 22.98 6.10 4.48
C TYR A 56 23.01 4.78 5.27
N THR A 57 22.45 3.73 4.68
CA THR A 57 22.35 2.40 5.30
C THR A 57 23.22 1.40 4.54
N SER A 58 22.80 1.01 3.34
CA SER A 58 23.56 0.24 2.33
C SER A 58 23.87 1.07 1.08
N GLY A 59 23.86 2.39 1.24
CA GLY A 59 23.83 3.40 0.18
C GLY A 59 22.80 4.49 0.54
N TYR A 60 22.68 5.52 -0.29
CA TYR A 60 21.71 6.60 -0.04
C TYR A 60 20.30 6.20 -0.48
N GLU A 61 19.34 6.36 0.44
CA GLU A 61 17.92 6.08 0.22
C GLU A 61 17.06 7.21 0.81
N VAL A 62 15.96 7.57 0.15
CA VAL A 62 14.97 8.51 0.72
C VAL A 62 14.14 7.75 1.75
N GLN A 63 14.15 8.20 3.00
CA GLN A 63 13.21 7.70 4.00
C GLN A 63 11.89 8.43 3.87
N GLU A 64 10.83 7.73 3.48
CA GLU A 64 9.48 8.18 3.78
C GLU A 64 9.26 8.05 5.29
N LYS A 65 9.43 9.15 6.02
CA LYS A 65 8.88 9.23 7.37
C LYS A 65 7.37 9.31 7.25
N LEU A 66 6.67 8.19 7.46
CA LEU A 66 5.32 8.25 8.00
C LEU A 66 5.42 8.93 9.38
N ASN A 67 5.15 10.23 9.42
CA ASN A 67 5.07 10.99 10.67
C ASN A 67 3.81 10.56 11.42
N LEU A 68 3.92 9.49 12.21
CA LEU A 68 2.86 9.04 13.11
C LEU A 68 2.87 9.81 14.45
N ASP A 69 3.95 10.55 14.74
CA ASP A 69 4.07 11.39 15.93
C ASP A 69 3.96 12.87 15.55
N GLY A 70 2.79 13.46 15.76
CA GLY A 70 2.41 14.82 15.36
C GLY A 70 3.19 15.97 16.04
N ARG A 71 4.51 16.03 15.88
CA ARG A 71 5.34 17.18 16.28
C ARG A 71 6.25 17.60 15.15
N ALA A 72 5.67 18.27 14.15
CA ALA A 72 6.46 19.09 13.24
C ALA A 72 7.00 20.30 13.99
N ARG A 73 8.31 20.50 13.95
CA ARG A 73 8.94 21.75 14.36
C ARG A 73 8.52 22.81 13.33
N GLN A 74 7.50 23.59 13.66
CA GLN A 74 7.01 24.69 12.81
C GLN A 74 8.16 25.64 12.45
N LYS A 75 8.53 25.67 11.17
CA LYS A 75 9.11 26.86 10.56
C LYS A 75 8.02 27.50 9.71
N SER A 76 7.83 28.80 9.88
CA SER A 76 6.89 29.60 9.11
C SER A 76 7.17 29.44 7.61
N ARG A 77 6.23 28.83 6.88
CA ARG A 77 6.22 28.82 5.41
C ARG A 77 6.18 30.26 4.91
N ALA A 78 7.18 30.67 4.15
CA ALA A 78 7.19 31.99 3.54
C ALA A 78 6.55 31.91 2.15
N HIS A 79 5.77 32.93 1.75
CA HIS A 79 5.12 33.04 0.43
C HIS A 79 6.07 32.91 -0.79
N ALA A 80 7.39 32.93 -0.57
CA ALA A 80 8.38 32.66 -1.61
C ALA A 80 8.44 31.17 -2.04
N ASP A 81 7.90 30.25 -1.23
CA ASP A 81 7.92 28.81 -1.50
C ASP A 81 6.88 28.39 -2.55
N ASP A 82 5.77 29.13 -2.72
CA ASP A 82 4.73 28.84 -3.71
C ASP A 82 5.18 29.16 -5.14
N ALA A 83 5.89 30.28 -5.32
CA ALA A 83 6.51 30.63 -6.60
C ALA A 83 7.59 29.61 -7.00
N LEU A 84 8.28 29.04 -6.01
CA LEU A 84 9.28 28.00 -6.20
C LEU A 84 8.63 26.68 -6.63
N LEU A 85 7.53 26.29 -5.98
CA LEU A 85 6.73 25.11 -6.34
C LEU A 85 6.14 25.23 -7.75
N GLN A 86 5.64 26.41 -8.13
CA GLN A 86 5.17 26.65 -9.50
C GLN A 86 6.30 26.59 -10.53
N ALA A 87 7.47 27.16 -10.22
CA ALA A 87 8.63 27.10 -11.10
C ALA A 87 9.14 25.66 -11.28
N VAL A 88 9.09 24.84 -10.22
CA VAL A 88 9.42 23.41 -10.28
C VAL A 88 8.38 22.63 -11.08
N ALA A 89 7.09 22.89 -10.88
CA ALA A 89 6.02 22.27 -11.67
C ALA A 89 6.16 22.58 -13.17
N GLN A 90 6.39 23.85 -13.52
CA GLN A 90 6.64 24.27 -14.90
C GLN A 90 7.93 23.67 -15.47
N ALA A 91 8.99 23.54 -14.68
CA ALA A 91 10.23 22.92 -15.13
C ALA A 91 10.08 21.41 -15.38
N VAL A 92 9.30 20.71 -14.55
CA VAL A 92 8.95 19.29 -14.71
C VAL A 92 8.08 19.08 -15.96
N GLU A 93 7.12 19.97 -16.20
CA GLU A 93 6.28 19.97 -17.41
C GLU A 93 7.12 20.22 -18.67
N LYS A 94 7.97 21.26 -18.66
CA LYS A 94 8.84 21.62 -19.79
C LYS A 94 9.92 20.59 -20.09
N ALA A 95 10.36 19.83 -19.08
CA ALA A 95 11.30 18.73 -19.23
C ALA A 95 10.63 17.43 -19.73
N GLY A 96 9.30 17.41 -19.92
CA GLY A 96 8.56 16.21 -20.33
C GLY A 96 8.66 15.07 -19.31
N LEU A 97 8.95 15.40 -18.04
CA LEU A 97 9.03 14.43 -16.94
C LEU A 97 7.64 14.03 -16.44
N TRP A 98 6.60 14.71 -16.91
CA TRP A 98 5.22 14.22 -16.85
C TRP A 98 5.03 13.15 -17.93
N ARG A 99 4.88 11.88 -17.51
CA ARG A 99 4.44 10.83 -18.43
C ARG A 99 2.93 10.72 -18.37
N ASP A 100 2.28 10.94 -19.51
CA ASP A 100 1.01 10.28 -19.81
C ASP A 100 1.22 8.78 -19.71
N THR A 101 0.56 8.14 -18.74
CA THR A 101 0.53 6.69 -18.59
C THR A 101 -0.49 6.08 -19.55
N SER A 102 -0.39 6.41 -20.84
CA SER A 102 -1.00 5.64 -21.92
C SER A 102 0.11 4.85 -22.62
N PRO A 103 0.11 3.50 -22.59
CA PRO A 103 1.24 2.73 -23.10
C PRO A 103 1.18 2.66 -24.63
N ALA A 104 1.81 3.63 -25.31
CA ALA A 104 2.23 3.44 -26.69
C ALA A 104 3.56 2.68 -26.69
N GLY A 105 3.48 1.37 -26.92
CA GLY A 105 4.62 0.52 -27.25
C GLY A 105 5.64 0.32 -26.14
N SER A 106 5.37 -0.59 -25.19
CA SER A 106 6.41 -1.16 -24.33
C SER A 106 6.70 -2.60 -24.73
N VAL A 107 7.98 -2.86 -24.95
CA VAL A 107 8.60 -4.17 -25.13
C VAL A 107 8.07 -5.12 -24.06
N SER A 108 7.54 -6.27 -24.48
CA SER A 108 7.03 -7.29 -23.55
C SER A 108 8.12 -7.65 -22.55
N PRO A 109 7.93 -7.42 -21.23
CA PRO A 109 8.87 -7.90 -20.25
C PRO A 109 8.91 -9.42 -20.37
N ARG A 110 10.11 -10.00 -20.42
CA ARG A 110 10.29 -11.47 -20.40
C ARG A 110 9.37 -12.03 -19.32
N ARG A 111 8.37 -12.81 -19.73
CA ARG A 111 7.46 -13.53 -18.84
C ARG A 111 8.32 -14.31 -17.85
N ARG A 112 8.50 -13.79 -16.65
CA ARG A 112 8.91 -14.63 -15.52
C ARG A 112 7.85 -15.73 -15.43
N PRO A 113 8.24 -17.00 -15.33
CA PRO A 113 7.27 -18.08 -15.21
C PRO A 113 6.34 -17.71 -14.06
N ARG A 114 5.03 -17.79 -14.31
CA ARG A 114 4.00 -17.68 -13.26
C ARG A 114 4.42 -18.67 -12.17
N ARG A 115 4.87 -18.16 -11.02
CA ARG A 115 5.07 -19.01 -9.85
C ARG A 115 3.69 -19.63 -9.61
N ARG A 116 3.61 -20.96 -9.67
CA ARG A 116 2.36 -21.67 -9.41
C ARG A 116 1.80 -21.12 -8.09
N ALA A 117 0.49 -20.85 -8.05
CA ALA A 117 -0.22 -20.62 -6.79
C ALA A 117 0.30 -21.65 -5.79
N GLY A 118 0.65 -21.20 -4.57
CA GLY A 118 1.32 -22.04 -3.58
C GLY A 118 0.66 -23.42 -3.49
N ALA A 119 1.47 -24.48 -3.35
CA ALA A 119 0.98 -25.86 -3.40
C ALA A 119 -0.09 -26.17 -2.34
N HIS A 120 -0.17 -25.33 -1.30
CA HIS A 120 -1.12 -25.43 -0.21
C HIS A 120 -2.29 -24.45 -0.36
N PRO A 121 -3.49 -24.83 0.15
CA PRO A 121 -4.65 -23.97 0.21
C PRO A 121 -4.33 -22.69 0.99
N LEU A 122 -4.95 -21.58 0.60
CA LEU A 122 -4.81 -20.30 1.29
C LEU A 122 -5.85 -20.21 2.40
N VAL A 123 -5.42 -19.85 3.61
CA VAL A 123 -6.28 -19.50 4.74
C VAL A 123 -6.06 -18.03 5.09
N LEU A 124 -7.15 -17.26 5.15
CA LEU A 124 -7.16 -15.88 5.61
C LEU A 124 -8.16 -15.73 6.75
N MET A 125 -7.75 -15.03 7.79
CA MET A 125 -8.62 -14.55 8.86
C MET A 125 -8.75 -13.04 8.68
N ALA A 126 -9.97 -12.53 8.54
CA ALA A 126 -10.15 -11.09 8.45
C ALA A 126 -9.64 -10.39 9.73
N SER A 127 -8.93 -9.28 9.55
CA SER A 127 -8.37 -8.48 10.64
C SER A 127 -8.96 -7.07 10.70
N GLY A 128 -10.19 -6.90 10.21
CA GLY A 128 -10.91 -5.62 10.09
C GLY A 128 -11.45 -5.40 8.67
N GLU A 129 -12.34 -4.42 8.52
CA GLU A 129 -12.94 -4.09 7.22
C GLU A 129 -11.94 -3.58 6.18
N ASP A 130 -10.77 -3.09 6.60
CA ASP A 130 -9.71 -2.55 5.76
C ASP A 130 -8.60 -3.58 5.43
N ASP A 131 -8.78 -4.84 5.80
CA ASP A 131 -7.83 -5.92 5.49
C ASP A 131 -7.72 -6.15 3.98
N ALA A 132 -6.67 -5.59 3.37
CA ALA A 132 -6.46 -5.65 1.94
C ALA A 132 -6.38 -7.09 1.41
N ASP A 133 -5.75 -8.03 2.14
CA ASP A 133 -5.61 -9.45 1.77
C ASP A 133 -6.96 -10.13 1.73
N PHE A 134 -7.77 -9.87 2.73
CA PHE A 134 -9.13 -10.37 2.78
C PHE A 134 -10.01 -9.77 1.67
N ILE A 135 -10.02 -8.44 1.51
CA ILE A 135 -10.80 -7.74 0.47
C ILE A 135 -10.42 -8.26 -0.92
N TYR A 136 -9.13 -8.39 -1.21
CA TYR A 136 -8.66 -8.86 -2.50
C TYR A 136 -9.09 -10.30 -2.79
N ALA A 137 -9.08 -11.16 -1.77
CA ALA A 137 -9.43 -12.56 -1.92
C ALA A 137 -10.95 -12.80 -1.99
N ALA A 138 -11.72 -12.11 -1.13
CA ALA A 138 -13.14 -12.34 -0.91
C ALA A 138 -14.07 -11.32 -1.59
N GLY A 139 -13.52 -10.23 -2.13
CA GLY A 139 -14.28 -9.14 -2.77
C GLY A 139 -15.03 -8.24 -1.79
N ILE A 140 -14.82 -8.38 -0.49
CA ILE A 140 -15.55 -7.68 0.56
C ILE A 140 -14.67 -7.45 1.80
N GLY A 141 -14.81 -6.29 2.43
CA GLY A 141 -14.27 -6.01 3.76
C GLY A 141 -15.28 -6.38 4.85
N VAL A 142 -14.82 -7.08 5.89
CA VAL A 142 -15.65 -7.54 7.03
C VAL A 142 -14.81 -7.50 8.30
N GLU A 143 -15.45 -7.24 9.44
CA GLU A 143 -14.77 -7.21 10.75
C GLU A 143 -14.12 -8.55 11.12
N SER A 144 -14.85 -9.66 10.91
CA SER A 144 -14.35 -11.00 11.17
C SER A 144 -14.99 -12.04 10.25
N ALA A 145 -14.15 -12.85 9.62
CA ALA A 145 -14.54 -13.98 8.80
C ALA A 145 -13.33 -14.88 8.55
N LEU A 146 -13.62 -16.14 8.22
CA LEU A 146 -12.63 -17.10 7.72
C LEU A 146 -12.82 -17.23 6.21
N TYR A 147 -11.74 -17.06 5.45
CA TYR A 147 -11.71 -17.35 4.02
C TYR A 147 -10.71 -18.46 3.73
N ILE A 148 -11.14 -19.46 2.96
CA ILE A 148 -10.29 -20.57 2.51
C ILE A 148 -10.39 -20.67 1.00
N ARG A 149 -9.25 -20.64 0.30
CA ARG A 149 -9.16 -21.00 -1.13
C ARG A 149 -8.45 -22.33 -1.26
N PHE A 150 -9.21 -23.37 -1.57
CA PHE A 150 -8.70 -24.72 -1.78
C PHE A 150 -7.96 -24.84 -3.12
N ALA A 151 -8.56 -24.26 -4.16
CA ALA A 151 -8.00 -24.18 -5.50
C ALA A 151 -8.58 -22.96 -6.25
N ALA A 152 -8.11 -22.72 -7.48
CA ALA A 152 -8.68 -21.68 -8.32
C ALA A 152 -10.17 -21.98 -8.61
N GLY A 153 -11.06 -21.06 -8.24
CA GLY A 153 -12.52 -21.21 -8.39
C GLY A 153 -13.19 -22.08 -7.32
N ASP A 154 -12.44 -22.56 -6.33
CA ASP A 154 -12.95 -23.36 -5.21
C ASP A 154 -12.55 -22.72 -3.90
N ASP A 155 -13.37 -21.78 -3.46
CA ASP A 155 -13.20 -21.02 -2.24
C ASP A 155 -14.48 -20.93 -1.39
N LEU A 156 -14.25 -20.73 -0.11
CA LEU A 156 -15.26 -20.65 0.92
C LEU A 156 -14.98 -19.44 1.79
N ILE A 157 -16.01 -18.64 2.04
CA ILE A 157 -16.04 -17.68 3.13
C ILE A 157 -17.04 -18.16 4.19
N VAL A 158 -16.61 -18.10 5.46
CA VAL A 158 -17.44 -18.34 6.63
C VAL A 158 -17.54 -17.05 7.43
N ALA A 159 -18.76 -16.58 7.67
CA ALA A 159 -19.02 -15.29 8.31
C ALA A 159 -19.96 -15.42 9.51
N SER A 160 -19.90 -14.43 10.41
CA SER A 160 -20.81 -14.35 11.55
C SER A 160 -22.26 -14.08 11.11
N ALA A 161 -23.22 -14.25 12.03
CA ALA A 161 -24.63 -13.95 11.74
C ALA A 161 -24.87 -12.47 11.39
N LEU A 162 -24.02 -11.55 11.87
CA LEU A 162 -24.10 -10.12 11.55
C LEU A 162 -23.60 -9.81 10.14
N GLU A 163 -22.72 -10.66 9.61
CA GLU A 163 -21.99 -10.44 8.37
C GLU A 163 -22.54 -11.27 7.19
N ILE A 164 -23.19 -12.41 7.46
CA ILE A 164 -23.51 -13.41 6.45
C ILE A 164 -24.41 -12.89 5.32
N ASP A 165 -25.38 -12.03 5.62
CA ASP A 165 -26.26 -11.47 4.59
C ASP A 165 -25.50 -10.54 3.63
N ARG A 166 -24.55 -9.76 4.16
CA ARG A 166 -23.69 -8.88 3.37
C ARG A 166 -22.72 -9.71 2.53
N VAL A 167 -22.09 -10.70 3.15
CA VAL A 167 -21.19 -11.66 2.50
C VAL A 167 -21.89 -12.42 1.36
N ARG A 168 -23.13 -12.88 1.55
CA ARG A 168 -23.90 -13.55 0.48
C ARG A 168 -24.16 -12.65 -0.72
N LYS A 169 -24.40 -11.35 -0.49
CA LYS A 169 -24.71 -10.37 -1.54
C LYS A 169 -23.46 -9.85 -2.26
N GLN A 170 -22.35 -9.67 -1.56
CA GLN A 170 -21.21 -8.88 -2.06
C GLN A 170 -19.93 -9.70 -2.24
N SER A 171 -19.76 -10.82 -1.54
CA SER A 171 -18.53 -11.60 -1.66
C SER A 171 -18.43 -12.31 -3.02
N SER A 172 -17.22 -12.31 -3.58
CA SER A 172 -16.85 -13.03 -4.79
C SER A 172 -16.58 -14.53 -4.56
N ALA A 173 -16.55 -14.99 -3.31
CA ALA A 173 -16.31 -16.40 -2.98
C ALA A 173 -17.40 -17.33 -3.56
N ALA A 174 -17.00 -18.51 -4.02
CA ALA A 174 -17.88 -19.52 -4.62
C ALA A 174 -18.91 -20.06 -3.62
N ARG A 175 -18.49 -20.29 -2.37
CA ARG A 175 -19.38 -20.75 -1.29
C ARG A 175 -19.37 -19.77 -0.12
N LYS A 176 -20.55 -19.52 0.44
CA LYS A 176 -20.75 -18.63 1.59
C LYS A 176 -21.53 -19.36 2.66
N LEU A 177 -20.94 -19.55 3.83
CA LEU A 177 -21.57 -20.21 4.98
C LEU A 177 -21.60 -19.27 6.18
N SER A 178 -22.62 -19.39 7.02
CA SER A 178 -22.57 -18.85 8.38
C SER A 178 -21.66 -19.73 9.26
N LEU A 179 -21.24 -19.19 10.41
CA LEU A 179 -20.53 -19.97 11.44
C LEU A 179 -21.32 -21.23 11.87
N SER A 180 -22.65 -21.14 11.99
CA SER A 180 -23.48 -22.28 12.36
C SER A 180 -23.52 -23.35 11.27
N GLU A 181 -23.65 -22.94 10.00
CA GLU A 181 -23.62 -23.84 8.83
C GLU A 181 -22.27 -24.55 8.69
N ALA A 182 -21.17 -23.88 9.06
CA ALA A 182 -19.82 -24.47 9.04
C ALA A 182 -19.49 -25.31 10.29
N GLY A 183 -20.39 -25.36 11.28
CA GLY A 183 -20.19 -26.06 12.55
C GLY A 183 -19.04 -25.47 13.37
N TYR A 184 -19.03 -24.15 13.53
CA TYR A 184 -18.16 -23.40 14.43
C TYR A 184 -18.30 -23.88 15.87
N THR A 185 -17.20 -23.81 16.62
CA THR A 185 -17.17 -24.11 18.06
C THR A 185 -16.34 -23.05 18.76
N GLU A 186 -16.87 -22.50 19.85
CA GLU A 186 -16.17 -21.51 20.66
C GLU A 186 -15.08 -22.18 21.52
N ALA A 187 -13.84 -21.77 21.33
CA ALA A 187 -12.66 -22.26 22.04
C ALA A 187 -11.67 -21.13 22.39
N GLY A 188 -12.05 -19.87 22.19
CA GLY A 188 -11.24 -18.69 22.44
C GLY A 188 -10.91 -17.90 21.18
N ALA A 189 -10.55 -16.62 21.36
CA ALA A 189 -10.45 -15.62 20.29
C ALA A 189 -9.69 -16.09 19.03
N PHE A 190 -8.53 -16.73 19.18
CA PHE A 190 -7.75 -17.25 18.05
C PHE A 190 -8.03 -18.72 17.74
N LYS A 191 -8.31 -19.51 18.78
CA LYS A 191 -8.43 -20.96 18.68
C LYS A 191 -9.71 -21.40 17.96
N SER A 192 -10.82 -20.67 18.13
CA SER A 192 -12.08 -20.97 17.44
C SER A 192 -11.94 -20.92 15.93
N GLY A 193 -11.31 -19.87 15.39
CA GLY A 193 -11.03 -19.74 13.96
C GLY A 193 -10.06 -20.80 13.46
N ALA A 194 -8.99 -21.08 14.21
CA ALA A 194 -8.02 -22.11 13.85
C ALA A 194 -8.62 -23.52 13.77
N LEU A 195 -9.45 -23.90 14.75
CA LEU A 195 -10.18 -25.17 14.75
C LEU A 195 -11.12 -25.27 13.55
N LEU A 196 -11.85 -24.20 13.24
CA LEU A 196 -12.74 -24.17 12.09
C LEU A 196 -11.98 -24.33 10.77
N ALA A 197 -10.86 -23.62 10.60
CA ALA A 197 -10.01 -23.75 9.43
C ALA A 197 -9.45 -25.17 9.28
N ALA A 198 -8.91 -25.74 10.37
CA ALA A 198 -8.39 -27.10 10.38
C ALA A 198 -9.47 -28.13 10.03
N LYS A 199 -10.66 -28.03 10.63
CA LYS A 199 -11.81 -28.90 10.32
C LYS A 199 -12.18 -28.85 8.84
N LEU A 200 -12.36 -27.66 8.29
CA LEU A 200 -12.76 -27.47 6.88
C LEU A 200 -11.71 -27.94 5.88
N LEU A 201 -10.43 -27.88 6.25
CA LEU A 201 -9.33 -28.46 5.46
C LEU A 201 -9.29 -29.99 5.57
N GLN A 202 -9.44 -30.53 6.78
CA GLN A 202 -9.44 -31.97 7.04
C GLN A 202 -10.61 -32.71 6.37
N GLU A 203 -11.79 -32.08 6.28
CA GLU A 203 -12.93 -32.59 5.50
C GLU A 203 -12.60 -32.82 4.02
N ARG A 204 -11.53 -32.19 3.52
CA ARG A 204 -10.99 -32.39 2.17
C ARG A 204 -9.67 -33.17 2.12
N GLY A 205 -9.25 -33.76 3.23
CA GLY A 205 -7.98 -34.49 3.34
C GLY A 205 -6.74 -33.58 3.27
N LEU A 206 -6.89 -32.29 3.60
CA LEU A 206 -5.79 -31.32 3.60
C LEU A 206 -5.32 -31.08 5.04
N ALA A 207 -4.01 -31.07 5.25
CA ALA A 207 -3.38 -30.84 6.56
C ALA A 207 -2.37 -29.68 6.56
N ALA A 208 -2.25 -28.98 5.44
CA ALA A 208 -1.31 -27.87 5.26
C ALA A 208 -2.03 -26.67 4.66
N ALA A 209 -1.59 -25.47 5.02
CA ALA A 209 -2.10 -24.21 4.48
C ALA A 209 -0.99 -23.17 4.37
N ARG A 210 -1.16 -22.26 3.42
CA ARG A 210 -0.42 -21.00 3.41
C ARG A 210 -1.29 -19.87 3.95
N VAL A 211 -0.66 -18.90 4.60
CA VAL A 211 -1.33 -17.75 5.23
C VAL A 211 -0.69 -16.42 4.81
N SER A 212 -1.41 -15.33 5.06
CA SER A 212 -0.89 -13.97 4.86
C SER A 212 0.27 -13.66 5.83
N PRO A 213 1.29 -12.88 5.41
CA PRO A 213 2.30 -12.35 6.31
C PRO A 213 1.75 -11.31 7.31
N ARG A 214 0.51 -10.86 7.13
CA ARG A 214 -0.22 -9.96 8.03
C ARG A 214 -1.09 -10.70 9.06
N LEU A 215 -1.13 -12.03 9.00
CA LEU A 215 -1.89 -12.82 9.96
C LEU A 215 -1.42 -12.50 11.39
N GLN A 216 -2.37 -12.21 12.27
CA GLN A 216 -2.07 -12.00 13.68
C GLN A 216 -1.38 -13.23 14.28
N ALA A 217 -0.31 -13.02 15.05
CA ALA A 217 0.52 -14.09 15.58
C ALA A 217 -0.28 -15.15 16.36
N GLY A 218 -1.30 -14.74 17.11
CA GLY A 218 -2.17 -15.66 17.85
C GLY A 218 -2.89 -16.68 16.95
N TYR A 219 -3.30 -16.30 15.74
CA TYR A 219 -3.88 -17.26 14.78
C TYR A 219 -2.81 -18.21 14.23
N LEU A 220 -1.60 -17.72 13.95
CA LEU A 220 -0.51 -18.58 13.47
C LEU A 220 -0.15 -19.66 14.49
N GLU A 221 -0.04 -19.27 15.77
CA GLU A 221 0.20 -20.19 16.88
C GLU A 221 -0.95 -21.18 17.03
N ALA A 222 -2.19 -20.70 17.05
CA ALA A 222 -3.37 -21.55 17.19
C ALA A 222 -3.53 -22.56 16.04
N LEU A 223 -3.26 -22.15 14.79
CA LEU A 223 -3.31 -23.05 13.63
C LEU A 223 -2.27 -24.18 13.74
N ARG A 224 -1.07 -23.86 14.22
CA ARG A 224 -0.02 -24.87 14.46
C ARG A 224 -0.37 -25.78 15.64
N GLU A 225 -0.92 -25.23 16.72
CA GLU A 225 -1.34 -25.99 17.90
C GLU A 225 -2.41 -27.04 17.55
N VAL A 226 -3.34 -26.72 16.65
CA VAL A 226 -4.37 -27.67 16.17
C VAL A 226 -3.85 -28.66 15.11
N GLY A 227 -2.55 -28.67 14.85
CA GLY A 227 -1.88 -29.67 14.00
C GLY A 227 -1.87 -29.33 12.51
N LEU A 228 -2.08 -28.08 12.12
CA LEU A 228 -1.97 -27.64 10.72
C LEU A 228 -0.51 -27.28 10.39
N GLU A 229 -0.01 -27.80 9.28
CA GLU A 229 1.28 -27.37 8.70
C GLU A 229 1.09 -26.00 8.04
N VAL A 230 1.62 -24.93 8.65
CA VAL A 230 1.39 -23.55 8.19
C VAL A 230 2.66 -22.90 7.64
N GLU A 231 2.57 -22.50 6.36
CA GLU A 231 3.58 -21.69 5.66
C GLU A 231 3.12 -20.23 5.53
N ILE A 232 4.02 -19.27 5.77
CA ILE A 232 3.73 -17.85 5.50
C ILE A 232 4.10 -17.53 4.04
N ASP A 233 3.12 -17.10 3.25
CA ASP A 233 3.35 -16.67 1.87
C ASP A 233 3.77 -15.21 1.84
N HIS A 234 5.07 -14.94 2.01
CA HIS A 234 5.60 -13.58 2.07
C HIS A 234 5.33 -12.73 0.82
N ALA A 235 5.04 -13.34 -0.32
CA ALA A 235 4.76 -12.65 -1.57
C ALA A 235 3.26 -12.68 -1.93
N LEU A 236 2.38 -12.97 -0.96
CA LEU A 236 0.96 -13.14 -1.17
C LEU A 236 0.36 -11.96 -1.95
N PHE A 237 -0.21 -12.26 -3.11
CA PHE A 237 -0.86 -11.32 -4.03
C PHE A 237 0.02 -10.20 -4.61
N GLU A 238 1.32 -10.14 -4.32
CA GLU A 238 2.15 -9.04 -4.81
C GLU A 238 2.16 -8.93 -6.34
N ALA A 239 2.30 -10.06 -7.04
CA ALA A 239 2.40 -10.08 -8.48
C ALA A 239 1.05 -9.78 -9.14
N GLU A 240 -0.01 -10.32 -8.57
CA GLU A 240 -1.38 -10.16 -9.02
C GLU A 240 -1.85 -8.72 -8.82
N ARG A 241 -1.66 -8.13 -7.63
CA ARG A 241 -2.06 -6.74 -7.33
C ARG A 241 -1.25 -5.69 -8.07
N ARG A 242 -0.06 -6.01 -8.57
CA ARG A 242 0.68 -5.09 -9.46
C ARG A 242 -0.08 -4.85 -10.76
N HIS A 243 -0.86 -5.81 -11.23
CA HIS A 243 -1.62 -5.72 -12.49
C HIS A 243 -3.12 -5.64 -12.20
N LYS A 244 -3.66 -4.42 -12.26
CA LYS A 244 -5.07 -4.17 -11.98
C LYS A 244 -5.94 -4.77 -13.08
N SER A 245 -7.03 -5.42 -12.69
CA SER A 245 -8.09 -5.79 -13.61
C SER A 245 -8.79 -4.55 -14.16
N PRO A 246 -9.52 -4.66 -15.29
CA PRO A 246 -10.33 -3.56 -15.80
C PRO A 246 -11.35 -3.03 -14.77
N GLU A 247 -11.88 -3.91 -13.93
CA GLU A 247 -12.80 -3.57 -12.85
C GLU A 247 -12.10 -2.79 -11.72
N GLU A 248 -10.94 -3.26 -11.26
CA GLU A 248 -10.14 -2.54 -10.26
C GLU A 248 -9.72 -1.15 -10.78
N ALA A 249 -9.32 -1.06 -12.06
CA ALA A 249 -9.00 0.21 -12.71
C ALA A 249 -10.22 1.13 -12.84
N ARG A 250 -11.45 0.58 -12.94
CA ARG A 250 -12.69 1.38 -12.88
C ARG A 250 -12.90 1.92 -11.47
N HIS A 251 -12.82 1.08 -10.43
CA HIS A 251 -12.99 1.53 -9.05
C HIS A 251 -11.97 2.60 -8.65
N ILE A 252 -10.72 2.46 -9.08
CA ILE A 252 -9.69 3.49 -8.86
C ILE A 252 -10.10 4.82 -9.50
N ARG A 253 -10.59 4.81 -10.75
CA ARG A 253 -11.02 6.03 -11.44
C ARG A 253 -12.24 6.67 -10.76
N GLU A 254 -13.22 5.88 -10.37
CA GLU A 254 -14.41 6.36 -9.65
C GLU A 254 -14.02 7.01 -8.31
N ALA A 255 -13.11 6.41 -7.56
CA ALA A 255 -12.60 6.97 -6.31
C ALA A 255 -11.85 8.31 -6.52
N GLN A 256 -11.01 8.39 -7.57
CA GLN A 256 -10.30 9.62 -7.92
C GLN A 256 -11.26 10.74 -8.33
N GLN A 257 -12.25 10.43 -9.17
CA GLN A 257 -13.29 11.40 -9.58
C GLN A 257 -14.09 11.92 -8.38
N ALA A 258 -14.44 11.05 -7.44
CA ALA A 258 -15.12 11.46 -6.21
C ALA A 258 -14.24 12.38 -5.35
N ALA A 259 -12.95 12.09 -5.24
CA ALA A 259 -11.99 12.94 -4.52
C ALA A 259 -11.82 14.32 -5.20
N GLU A 260 -11.71 14.36 -6.53
CA GLU A 260 -11.64 15.60 -7.31
C GLU A 260 -12.89 16.47 -7.14
N ALA A 261 -14.08 15.85 -7.16
CA ALA A 261 -15.34 16.54 -6.93
C ALA A 261 -15.40 17.13 -5.51
N ALA A 262 -14.99 16.35 -4.50
CA ALA A 262 -14.92 16.83 -3.12
C ALA A 262 -13.95 18.00 -2.95
N MET A 263 -12.75 17.93 -3.55
CA MET A 263 -11.76 19.01 -3.50
C MET A 263 -12.25 20.28 -4.20
N THR A 264 -12.96 20.13 -5.32
CA THR A 264 -13.58 21.26 -6.02
C THR A 264 -14.59 21.97 -5.13
N GLU A 265 -15.44 21.22 -4.43
CA GLU A 265 -16.43 21.79 -3.52
C GLU A 265 -15.77 22.45 -2.30
N ILE A 266 -14.74 21.83 -1.72
CA ILE A 266 -13.97 22.42 -0.63
C ILE A 266 -13.36 23.76 -1.07
N ALA A 267 -12.74 23.82 -2.25
CA ALA A 267 -12.17 25.06 -2.77
C ALA A 267 -13.24 26.15 -2.98
N ARG A 268 -14.41 25.77 -3.47
CA ARG A 268 -15.56 26.67 -3.63
C ARG A 268 -16.01 27.24 -2.28
N LEU A 269 -16.20 26.38 -1.27
CA LEU A 269 -16.60 26.79 0.08
C LEU A 269 -15.56 27.71 0.72
N LEU A 270 -14.27 27.38 0.61
CA LEU A 270 -13.19 28.22 1.13
C LEU A 270 -13.10 29.58 0.44
N SER A 271 -13.36 29.64 -0.88
CA SER A 271 -13.33 30.91 -1.63
C SER A 271 -14.41 31.90 -1.20
N GLY A 272 -15.55 31.39 -0.71
CA GLY A 272 -16.66 32.21 -0.21
C GLY A 272 -16.64 32.43 1.29
N ALA A 273 -15.71 31.82 2.01
CA ALA A 273 -15.64 31.91 3.46
C ALA A 273 -15.01 33.23 3.92
N GLU A 274 -15.52 33.76 5.02
CA GLU A 274 -14.94 34.90 5.74
C GLU A 274 -14.18 34.42 6.96
N ILE A 275 -13.14 35.16 7.36
CA ILE A 275 -12.45 34.91 8.63
C ILE A 275 -13.07 35.82 9.69
N ARG A 276 -13.68 35.23 10.72
CA ARG A 276 -14.17 35.95 11.92
C ARG A 276 -13.59 35.30 13.16
N ASP A 277 -12.97 36.10 14.03
CA ASP A 277 -12.29 35.64 15.25
C ASP A 277 -11.28 34.49 15.03
N GLY A 278 -10.61 34.49 13.87
CA GLY A 278 -9.63 33.46 13.50
C GLY A 278 -10.23 32.13 13.02
N LEU A 279 -11.54 32.05 12.83
CA LEU A 279 -12.25 30.88 12.30
C LEU A 279 -12.83 31.18 10.90
N LEU A 280 -12.88 30.15 10.05
CA LEU A 280 -13.58 30.21 8.76
C LEU A 280 -15.09 30.11 8.98
N TRP A 281 -15.82 31.11 8.50
CA TRP A 281 -17.28 31.17 8.47
C TRP A 281 -17.76 31.09 7.02
N THR A 282 -18.67 30.17 6.74
CA THR A 282 -19.32 29.98 5.42
C THR A 282 -20.81 30.28 5.50
#